data_AF-A0A6M3K4M2-F1
#
_entry.id   AF-A0A6M3K4M2-F1
#
_cell.length_a   1.000
_cell.length_b   1.000
_cell.length_c   1.000
_cell.angle_alpha   90.00
_cell.angle_beta   90.00
_cell.angle_gamma   90.00
#
_symmetry.space_group_name_H-M   'P 1'
#
loop_
_entity.id
_entity.type
_entity.pdbx_description
1 polymer ?
#
loop_
_entity_poly.entity_id
_entity_poly.type
_entity_poly.pdbx_seq_one_letter_code
_entity_poly.pdbx_strand_id
1 'polypeptide(L)'
;MNMLDYCDNINISPIKKVGAYISGCYIWNDLSTPETLERVVRFANDEKIACRIAPDCIVNLKRLDESVDVVRKIIENASRSEYVFLSDFNIDTHRHNQKCYIHMIKPFFYTDGYVYPCPSTELAIENDAQVPGGFKLCRYDDIIDFYQNRALSIHDKPCSYCKYAKQQVVLEEILTETGFNEFA
;
A
#
# COMPACT_ATOMS: atom_id res chain seq x y z
N MET A 1 -8.35 -3.17 -11.69
CA MET A 1 -9.82 -3.38 -11.70
C MET A 1 -10.57 -2.07 -11.87
N ASN A 2 -9.98 -0.91 -11.58
CA ASN A 2 -10.58 0.41 -11.86
C ASN A 2 -11.02 0.65 -13.32
N MET A 3 -10.62 -0.19 -14.29
CA MET A 3 -11.24 -0.15 -15.62
C MET A 3 -12.75 -0.36 -15.58
N LEU A 4 -13.27 -1.09 -14.59
CA LEU A 4 -14.71 -1.28 -14.38
C LEU A 4 -15.44 -0.01 -13.92
N ASP A 5 -14.71 1.07 -13.63
CA ASP A 5 -15.28 2.41 -13.45
C ASP A 5 -15.73 2.99 -14.80
N TYR A 6 -15.14 2.51 -15.91
CA TYR A 6 -15.33 3.05 -17.26
C TYR A 6 -15.95 2.05 -18.25
N CYS A 7 -16.00 0.76 -17.91
CA CYS A 7 -16.60 -0.28 -18.72
C CYS A 7 -17.39 -1.29 -17.90
N ASP A 8 -18.36 -1.97 -18.53
CA ASP A 8 -19.20 -2.95 -17.84
C ASP A 8 -18.51 -4.28 -17.56
N ASN A 9 -17.49 -4.62 -18.36
CA ASN A 9 -16.81 -5.90 -18.26
C ASN A 9 -15.39 -5.85 -18.84
N ILE A 10 -14.51 -6.75 -18.39
CA ILE A 10 -13.15 -6.91 -18.88
C ILE A 10 -13.01 -8.31 -19.50
N ASN A 11 -12.68 -8.38 -20.79
CA ASN A 11 -12.41 -9.66 -21.44
C ASN A 11 -11.00 -10.18 -21.08
N ILE A 12 -10.95 -11.09 -20.11
CA ILE A 12 -9.72 -11.74 -19.67
C ILE A 12 -9.50 -13.14 -20.28
N SER A 13 -10.41 -13.61 -21.14
CA SER A 13 -10.31 -14.94 -21.75
C SER A 13 -8.98 -15.19 -22.47
N PRO A 14 -8.38 -14.24 -23.22
CA PRO A 14 -7.08 -14.44 -23.84
C PRO A 14 -5.97 -14.75 -22.84
N ILE A 15 -5.98 -14.12 -21.66
CA ILE A 15 -4.98 -14.30 -20.61
C ILE A 15 -5.17 -15.67 -19.94
N LYS A 16 -6.42 -16.07 -19.69
CA LYS A 16 -6.73 -17.40 -19.15
C LYS A 16 -6.34 -18.54 -20.10
N LYS A 17 -6.47 -18.34 -21.42
CA LYS A 17 -6.09 -19.35 -22.43
C LYS A 17 -4.62 -19.74 -22.40
N VAL A 18 -3.74 -18.81 -22.01
CA VAL A 18 -2.31 -19.10 -21.87
C VAL A 18 -1.94 -19.66 -20.48
N GLY A 19 -2.94 -19.96 -19.64
CA GLY A 19 -2.73 -20.53 -18.30
C GLY A 19 -2.18 -19.54 -17.27
N ALA A 20 -2.25 -18.23 -17.55
CA ALA A 20 -1.76 -17.22 -16.62
C ALA A 20 -2.71 -17.02 -15.43
N TYR A 21 -2.12 -16.90 -14.24
CA TYR A 21 -2.83 -16.49 -13.03
C TYR A 21 -2.98 -14.97 -13.00
N ILE A 22 -4.17 -14.50 -12.62
CA ILE A 22 -4.51 -13.08 -12.58
C ILE A 22 -4.97 -12.75 -11.16
N SER A 23 -4.46 -11.64 -10.62
CA SER A 23 -5.01 -10.98 -9.43
C SER A 23 -5.43 -9.56 -9.79
N GLY A 24 -6.41 -9.04 -9.06
CA GLY A 24 -6.96 -7.71 -9.24
C GLY A 24 -6.60 -6.79 -8.09
N CYS A 25 -6.42 -5.50 -8.40
CA CYS A 25 -6.50 -4.43 -7.41
C CYS A 25 -7.52 -3.40 -7.90
N TYR A 26 -8.42 -3.00 -7.01
CA TYR A 26 -9.36 -1.90 -7.20
C TYR A 26 -9.08 -0.83 -6.15
N ILE A 27 -8.91 0.42 -6.59
CA ILE A 27 -8.75 1.57 -5.71
C ILE A 27 -10.09 2.29 -5.60
N TRP A 28 -10.67 2.33 -4.40
CA TRP A 28 -11.88 3.12 -4.12
C TRP A 28 -11.51 4.60 -4.04
N ASN A 29 -12.04 5.41 -4.95
CA ASN A 29 -11.73 6.83 -5.10
C ASN A 29 -13.01 7.66 -5.36
N ASP A 30 -12.87 8.95 -5.63
CA ASP A 30 -14.00 9.87 -5.84
C ASP A 30 -14.86 9.56 -7.09
N LEU A 31 -14.39 8.69 -8.01
CA LEU A 31 -15.17 8.22 -9.16
C LEU A 31 -15.92 6.91 -8.86
N SER A 32 -15.60 6.26 -7.74
CA SER A 32 -16.20 4.99 -7.35
C SER A 32 -17.62 5.18 -6.82
N THR A 33 -18.51 4.27 -7.18
CA THR A 33 -19.85 4.18 -6.61
C THR A 33 -20.10 2.80 -6.00
N PRO A 34 -21.07 2.65 -5.08
CA PRO A 34 -21.43 1.34 -4.55
C PRO A 34 -21.76 0.31 -5.64
N GLU A 35 -22.50 0.74 -6.68
CA GLU A 35 -22.88 -0.11 -7.81
C GLU A 35 -21.64 -0.60 -8.58
N THR A 36 -20.64 0.27 -8.71
CA THR A 36 -19.39 -0.08 -9.39
C THR A 36 -18.57 -1.07 -8.57
N LEU A 37 -18.51 -0.91 -7.25
CA LEU A 37 -17.85 -1.88 -6.38
C LEU A 37 -18.60 -3.23 -6.37
N GLU A 38 -19.93 -3.25 -6.37
CA GLU A 38 -20.70 -4.49 -6.53
C GLU A 38 -20.38 -5.21 -7.85
N ARG A 39 -20.20 -4.46 -8.93
CA ARG A 39 -19.76 -5.00 -10.23
C ARG A 39 -18.35 -5.58 -10.15
N VAL A 40 -17.42 -4.91 -9.47
CA VAL A 40 -16.07 -5.43 -9.21
C VAL A 40 -16.11 -6.73 -8.41
N VAL A 41 -16.92 -6.76 -7.34
CA VAL A 41 -17.10 -7.94 -6.49
C VAL A 41 -17.66 -9.10 -7.31
N ARG A 42 -18.71 -8.87 -8.08
CA ARG A 42 -19.32 -9.89 -8.93
C ARG A 42 -18.32 -10.43 -9.95
N PHE A 43 -17.64 -9.54 -10.67
CA PHE A 43 -16.64 -9.93 -11.66
C PHE A 43 -15.52 -10.77 -11.05
N ALA A 44 -14.96 -10.35 -9.91
CA ALA A 44 -13.90 -11.09 -9.23
C ALA A 44 -14.34 -12.51 -8.84
N ASN A 45 -15.58 -12.67 -8.37
CA ASN A 45 -16.11 -13.97 -7.96
C ASN A 45 -16.51 -14.87 -9.13
N ASP A 46 -17.04 -14.31 -10.21
CA ASP A 46 -17.41 -15.08 -11.40
C ASP A 46 -16.17 -15.55 -12.15
N GLU A 47 -15.17 -14.68 -12.25
CA GLU A 47 -13.89 -14.99 -12.89
C GLU A 47 -12.89 -15.69 -11.98
N LYS A 48 -13.20 -15.86 -10.69
CA LYS A 48 -12.32 -16.46 -9.66
C LYS A 48 -10.95 -15.77 -9.57
N ILE A 49 -10.96 -14.43 -9.59
CA ILE A 49 -9.77 -13.59 -9.48
C ILE A 49 -9.68 -13.04 -8.07
N ALA A 50 -8.62 -13.40 -7.35
CA ALA A 50 -8.30 -12.75 -6.08
C ALA A 50 -8.15 -11.24 -6.28
N CYS A 51 -9.03 -10.45 -5.67
CA CYS A 51 -9.16 -9.03 -5.87
C CYS A 51 -9.01 -8.29 -4.55
N ARG A 52 -7.98 -7.45 -4.48
CA ARG A 52 -7.77 -6.52 -3.38
C ARG A 52 -8.54 -5.23 -3.63
N ILE A 53 -9.39 -4.85 -2.69
CA ILE A 53 -10.01 -3.52 -2.66
C ILE A 53 -9.23 -2.66 -1.68
N ALA A 54 -8.65 -1.56 -2.15
CA ALA A 54 -7.90 -0.63 -1.31
C ALA A 54 -8.55 0.76 -1.38
N PRO A 55 -8.58 1.52 -0.28
CA PRO A 55 -9.00 2.90 -0.35
C PRO A 55 -7.97 3.76 -1.09
N ASP A 56 -8.39 4.89 -1.64
CA ASP A 56 -7.47 5.91 -2.12
C ASP A 56 -6.60 6.37 -0.95
N CYS A 57 -5.30 6.40 -1.18
CA CYS A 57 -4.32 6.76 -0.17
C CYS A 57 -3.80 8.21 -0.36
N ILE A 58 -4.39 8.98 -1.28
CA ILE A 58 -4.12 10.41 -1.54
C ILE A 58 -5.28 11.26 -1.00
N VAL A 59 -5.84 10.86 0.15
CA VAL A 59 -6.91 11.57 0.85
C VAL A 59 -6.56 11.68 2.33
N ASN A 60 -7.17 12.63 3.04
CA ASN A 60 -6.94 12.78 4.47
C ASN A 60 -7.48 11.57 5.27
N LEU A 61 -6.97 11.39 6.49
CA LEU A 61 -7.28 10.23 7.34
C LEU A 61 -8.78 10.05 7.61
N LYS A 62 -9.51 11.15 7.81
CA LYS A 62 -10.96 11.09 8.03
C LYS A 62 -11.67 10.48 6.82
N ARG A 63 -11.33 10.93 5.61
CA ARG A 63 -11.87 10.37 4.36
C ARG A 63 -11.45 8.91 4.14
N LEU A 64 -10.23 8.57 4.55
CA LEU A 64 -9.72 7.20 4.50
C LEU A 64 -10.59 6.26 5.35
N ASP A 65 -10.86 6.64 6.60
CA ASP A 65 -11.70 5.88 7.54
C ASP A 65 -13.14 5.72 7.01
N GLU A 66 -13.74 6.81 6.54
CA GLU A 66 -15.08 6.80 5.93
C GLU A 66 -15.14 5.86 4.71
N SER A 67 -14.12 5.91 3.84
CA SER A 67 -14.03 5.05 2.66
C SER A 67 -13.93 3.58 3.02
N VAL A 68 -13.11 3.25 4.02
CA VAL A 68 -12.95 1.88 4.52
C VAL A 68 -14.27 1.33 5.03
N ASP A 69 -15.01 2.11 5.82
CA ASP A 69 -16.29 1.67 6.39
C ASP A 69 -17.35 1.44 5.32
N VAL A 70 -17.40 2.30 4.30
CA VAL A 70 -18.30 2.14 3.16
C VAL A 70 -17.96 0.87 2.38
N VAL A 71 -16.69 0.70 2.01
CA VAL A 71 -16.24 -0.48 1.25
C VAL A 71 -16.46 -1.77 2.03
N ARG A 72 -16.17 -1.77 3.34
CA ARG A 72 -16.38 -2.93 4.21
C ARG A 72 -17.86 -3.37 4.19
N LYS A 73 -18.78 -2.43 4.39
CA LYS A 73 -20.23 -2.71 4.35
C LYS A 73 -20.69 -3.26 3.01
N ILE A 74 -20.16 -2.76 1.89
CA ILE A 74 -20.53 -3.25 0.56
C ILE A 74 -20.04 -4.69 0.38
N ILE A 75 -18.81 -5.01 0.78
CA ILE A 75 -18.26 -6.37 0.70
C ILE A 75 -19.03 -7.34 1.60
N GLU A 76 -19.38 -6.94 2.83
CA GLU A 76 -20.13 -7.76 3.79
C GLU A 76 -21.57 -8.05 3.34
N ASN A 77 -22.22 -7.09 2.65
CA ASN A 77 -23.58 -7.26 2.14
C ASN A 77 -23.64 -7.95 0.78
N ALA A 78 -22.50 -8.19 0.12
CA ALA A 78 -22.47 -8.89 -1.15
C ALA A 78 -22.85 -10.36 -0.97
N SER A 79 -23.71 -10.88 -1.85
CA SER A 79 -24.11 -12.30 -1.82
C SER A 79 -22.95 -13.29 -1.98
N ARG A 80 -21.85 -12.86 -2.61
CA ARG A 80 -20.61 -13.60 -2.83
C ARG A 80 -19.42 -12.65 -2.74
N SER A 81 -18.41 -13.02 -1.97
CA SER A 81 -17.20 -12.21 -1.74
C SER A 81 -15.93 -13.05 -1.57
N GLU A 82 -15.95 -14.34 -1.91
CA GLU A 82 -14.85 -15.28 -1.63
C GLU A 82 -13.52 -14.89 -2.29
N TYR A 83 -13.60 -14.17 -3.41
CA TYR A 83 -12.44 -13.72 -4.17
C TYR A 83 -12.08 -12.25 -3.92
N VAL A 84 -12.71 -11.59 -2.95
CA VAL A 84 -12.49 -10.17 -2.67
C VAL A 84 -12.06 -9.98 -1.22
N PHE A 85 -11.08 -9.11 -1.00
CA PHE A 85 -10.67 -8.72 0.35
C PHE A 85 -10.36 -7.24 0.42
N LEU A 86 -10.78 -6.63 1.54
CA LEU A 86 -10.44 -5.26 1.87
C LEU A 86 -8.99 -5.19 2.36
N SER A 87 -8.26 -4.22 1.82
CA SER A 87 -6.90 -3.88 2.20
C SER A 87 -6.90 -2.73 3.19
N ASP A 88 -7.07 -3.07 4.45
CA ASP A 88 -7.17 -2.14 5.58
C ASP A 88 -5.84 -1.98 6.36
N PHE A 89 -4.74 -2.54 5.84
CA PHE A 89 -3.46 -2.53 6.54
C PHE A 89 -2.77 -1.16 6.65
N ASN A 90 -3.22 -0.16 5.85
CA ASN A 90 -2.65 1.19 5.82
C ASN A 90 -3.50 2.23 6.58
N ILE A 91 -4.49 1.82 7.39
CA ILE A 91 -5.41 2.79 8.03
C ILE A 91 -4.80 3.37 9.30
N ASP A 92 -4.09 2.55 10.08
CA ASP A 92 -3.30 3.08 11.17
C ASP A 92 -2.03 3.70 10.58
N THR A 93 -2.06 5.01 10.43
CA THR A 93 -0.95 5.76 9.85
C THR A 93 -0.14 6.51 10.90
N HIS A 94 -0.49 6.37 12.17
CA HIS A 94 0.19 7.10 13.24
C HIS A 94 1.58 6.52 13.44
N ARG A 95 2.55 7.41 13.62
CA ARG A 95 3.94 7.02 13.84
C ARG A 95 4.27 7.19 15.30
N HIS A 96 4.97 6.22 15.87
CA HIS A 96 5.53 6.34 17.21
C HIS A 96 6.68 7.38 17.25
N ASN A 97 7.44 7.50 16.16
CA ASN A 97 8.59 8.41 16.06
C ASN A 97 8.90 8.75 14.58
N GLN A 98 9.98 9.53 14.36
CA GLN A 98 10.42 9.93 13.02
C GLN A 98 11.37 8.93 12.34
N LYS A 99 11.71 7.81 13.00
CA LYS A 99 12.51 6.75 12.40
C LYS A 99 11.72 6.05 11.29
N CYS A 100 12.45 5.56 10.30
CA CYS A 100 11.93 4.92 9.10
C CYS A 100 12.92 3.83 8.71
N TYR A 101 12.50 2.58 8.90
CA TYR A 101 13.23 1.37 8.56
C TYR A 101 12.60 0.63 7.38
N ILE A 102 11.48 1.12 6.84
CA ILE A 102 10.80 0.52 5.68
C ILE A 102 11.73 0.31 4.49
N HIS A 103 12.68 1.22 4.29
CA HIS A 103 13.67 1.10 3.22
C HIS A 103 14.53 -0.16 3.30
N MET A 104 14.62 -0.80 4.46
CA MET A 104 15.36 -2.06 4.66
C MET A 104 14.68 -3.24 3.96
N ILE A 105 13.35 -3.21 3.85
CA ILE A 105 12.57 -4.33 3.32
C ILE A 105 11.86 -4.00 2.00
N LYS A 106 11.59 -2.71 1.76
CA LYS A 106 10.83 -2.24 0.60
C LYS A 106 11.33 -0.88 0.12
N PRO A 107 12.58 -0.79 -0.36
CA PRO A 107 13.01 0.42 -1.04
C PRO A 107 12.24 0.65 -2.32
N PHE A 108 12.27 1.90 -2.75
CA PHE A 108 11.65 2.33 -3.98
C PHE A 108 12.69 2.98 -4.90
N PHE A 109 12.87 2.42 -6.08
CA PHE A 109 13.67 3.04 -7.13
C PHE A 109 12.77 3.94 -7.98
N TYR A 110 13.14 5.21 -8.11
CA TYR A 110 12.37 6.19 -8.85
C TYR A 110 13.02 6.56 -10.19
N THR A 111 12.24 7.18 -11.06
CA THR A 111 12.64 7.52 -12.43
C THR A 111 13.76 8.55 -12.51
N ASP A 112 14.06 9.26 -11.42
CA ASP A 112 15.17 10.22 -11.31
C ASP A 112 16.54 9.56 -11.04
N GLY A 113 16.60 8.23 -10.97
CA GLY A 113 17.83 7.48 -10.74
C GLY A 113 18.19 7.31 -9.26
N TYR A 114 17.32 7.72 -8.33
CA TYR A 114 17.55 7.59 -6.90
C TYR A 114 16.67 6.51 -6.24
N VAL A 115 17.16 6.01 -5.12
CA VAL A 115 16.45 5.09 -4.23
C VAL A 115 15.87 5.90 -3.07
N TYR A 116 14.63 5.58 -2.69
CA TYR A 116 13.85 6.24 -1.66
C TYR A 116 13.34 5.25 -0.63
N PRO A 117 12.89 5.72 0.56
CA PRO A 117 12.55 4.84 1.65
C PRO A 117 11.32 3.99 1.39
N CYS A 118 10.32 4.57 0.71
CA CYS A 118 9.13 3.85 0.28
C CYS A 118 8.40 4.65 -0.84
N PRO A 119 7.56 4.00 -1.66
CA PRO A 119 6.77 4.70 -2.68
C PRO A 119 5.68 5.60 -2.08
N SER A 120 5.30 5.35 -0.82
CA SER A 120 4.27 6.13 -0.13
C SER A 120 4.67 7.56 0.16
N THR A 121 5.96 7.92 0.04
CA THR A 121 6.43 9.29 0.18
C THR A 121 5.82 10.22 -0.88
N GLU A 122 5.73 9.79 -2.13
CA GLU A 122 5.07 10.54 -3.21
C GLU A 122 3.58 10.75 -2.91
N LEU A 123 2.97 9.74 -2.29
CA LEU A 123 1.55 9.69 -1.98
C LEU A 123 1.21 10.37 -0.64
N ALA A 124 2.15 11.13 -0.08
CA ALA A 124 1.93 11.95 1.10
C ALA A 124 1.27 13.26 0.67
N ILE A 125 0.16 13.69 1.31
CA ILE A 125 -0.61 14.89 0.92
C ILE A 125 0.30 16.12 0.91
N GLU A 126 1.21 16.21 1.87
CA GLU A 126 2.17 17.31 1.99
C GLU A 126 3.19 17.37 0.84
N ASN A 127 3.34 16.30 0.08
CA ASN A 127 4.34 16.18 -0.98
C ASN A 127 3.75 16.36 -2.39
N ASP A 128 2.43 16.55 -2.53
CA ASP A 128 1.76 16.89 -3.80
C ASP A 128 2.17 16.01 -5.00
N ALA A 129 2.13 14.68 -4.80
CA ALA A 129 2.55 13.71 -5.81
C ALA A 129 4.01 13.88 -6.30
N GLN A 130 4.89 14.43 -5.45
CA GLN A 130 6.33 14.53 -5.70
C GLN A 130 7.11 13.74 -4.66
N VAL A 131 8.30 13.28 -5.02
CA VAL A 131 9.23 12.67 -4.05
C VAL A 131 10.22 13.74 -3.56
N PRO A 132 10.22 14.13 -2.28
CA PRO A 132 11.11 15.16 -1.80
C PRO A 132 12.57 14.74 -1.88
N GLY A 133 13.44 15.62 -2.37
CA GLY A 133 14.87 15.32 -2.52
C GLY A 133 15.56 14.94 -1.20
N GLY A 134 15.09 15.45 -0.06
CA GLY A 134 15.61 15.10 1.26
C GLY A 134 15.36 13.65 1.69
N PHE A 135 14.55 12.90 0.94
CA PHE A 135 14.26 11.50 1.21
C PHE A 135 15.20 10.55 0.44
N LYS A 136 16.01 11.06 -0.49
CA LYS A 136 16.98 10.25 -1.25
C LYS A 136 17.90 9.49 -0.30
N LEU A 137 17.99 8.18 -0.52
CA LEU A 137 18.89 7.30 0.22
C LEU A 137 20.24 7.20 -0.45
N CYS A 138 20.22 6.83 -1.73
CA CYS A 138 21.40 6.69 -2.59
C CYS A 138 20.99 6.76 -4.06
N ARG A 139 21.97 6.84 -4.96
CA ARG A 139 21.75 6.58 -6.38
C ARG A 139 21.72 5.08 -6.64
N TYR A 140 21.11 4.65 -7.75
CA TYR A 140 20.96 3.23 -8.09
C TYR A 140 22.29 2.47 -8.20
N ASP A 141 23.35 3.15 -8.62
CA ASP A 141 24.71 2.62 -8.76
C ASP A 141 25.41 2.39 -7.41
N ASP A 142 24.97 3.08 -6.36
CA ASP A 142 25.50 2.96 -4.99
C ASP A 142 24.69 2.00 -4.10
N ILE A 143 23.64 1.35 -4.63
CA ILE A 143 22.65 0.63 -3.81
C ILE A 143 23.28 -0.49 -2.97
N ILE A 144 24.23 -1.23 -3.53
CA ILE A 144 24.89 -2.34 -2.84
C ILE A 144 25.70 -1.82 -1.64
N ASP A 145 26.52 -0.80 -1.84
CA ASP A 145 27.30 -0.17 -0.78
C ASP A 145 26.41 0.42 0.31
N PHE A 146 25.31 1.09 -0.10
CA PHE A 146 24.36 1.66 0.84
C PHE A 146 23.80 0.61 1.81
N TYR A 147 23.32 -0.53 1.31
CA TYR A 147 22.73 -1.58 2.14
C TYR A 147 23.75 -2.38 2.95
N GLN A 148 24.99 -2.49 2.48
CA GLN A 148 26.04 -3.18 3.21
C GLN A 148 26.63 -2.33 4.34
N ASN A 149 26.74 -1.01 4.15
CA ASN A 149 27.58 -0.18 5.01
C ASN A 149 26.85 0.99 5.71
N ARG A 150 25.72 1.47 5.17
CA ARG A 150 25.14 2.76 5.58
C ARG A 150 23.68 2.70 6.02
N ALA A 151 22.94 1.69 5.62
CA ALA A 151 21.47 1.70 5.70
C ALA A 151 20.91 1.97 7.11
N LEU A 152 21.49 1.39 8.16
CA LEU A 152 21.01 1.60 9.54
C LEU A 152 21.24 3.03 10.07
N SER A 153 22.17 3.78 9.48
CA SER A 153 22.51 5.13 9.93
C SER A 153 21.51 6.19 9.50
N ILE A 154 20.67 5.93 8.48
CA ILE A 154 19.73 6.89 7.92
C ILE A 154 18.31 6.39 8.19
N HIS A 155 17.73 6.81 9.30
CA HIS A 155 16.37 6.42 9.67
C HIS A 155 15.43 7.60 9.87
N ASP A 156 15.89 8.82 10.14
CA ASP A 156 14.96 9.93 10.36
C ASP A 156 14.36 10.44 9.04
N LYS A 157 13.03 10.39 8.95
CA LYS A 157 12.22 10.89 7.83
C LYS A 157 10.94 11.50 8.38
N PRO A 158 10.67 12.80 8.19
CA PRO A 158 9.52 13.47 8.80
C PRO A 158 8.24 13.39 7.95
N CYS A 159 7.77 12.19 7.60
CA CYS A 159 6.42 12.04 7.03
C CYS A 159 5.37 12.38 8.09
N SER A 160 4.32 13.11 7.70
CA SER A 160 3.18 13.40 8.57
C SER A 160 2.35 12.15 8.90
N TYR A 161 2.36 11.16 8.01
CA TYR A 161 1.72 9.86 8.20
C TYR A 161 2.54 8.72 7.57
N CYS A 162 2.48 7.52 8.15
CA CYS A 162 3.17 6.34 7.62
C CYS A 162 2.16 5.27 7.22
N LYS A 163 2.02 5.02 5.91
CA LYS A 163 1.17 3.91 5.42
C LYS A 163 1.66 2.54 5.90
N TYR A 164 2.93 2.45 6.27
CA TYR A 164 3.54 1.23 6.77
C TYR A 164 3.76 1.26 8.28
N ALA A 165 2.95 2.00 9.05
CA ALA A 165 3.18 2.20 10.48
C ALA A 165 3.33 0.87 11.24
N LYS A 166 2.44 -0.10 10.99
CA LYS A 166 2.50 -1.42 11.64
C LYS A 166 3.80 -2.17 11.31
N GLN A 167 4.24 -2.16 10.05
CA GLN A 167 5.50 -2.79 9.65
C GLN A 167 6.69 -2.03 10.24
N GLN A 168 6.61 -0.71 10.32
CA GLN A 168 7.62 0.14 10.94
C GLN A 168 7.79 -0.22 12.42
N VAL A 169 6.70 -0.40 13.17
CA VAL A 169 6.74 -0.83 14.58
C VAL A 169 7.43 -2.17 14.73
N VAL A 170 7.07 -3.17 13.91
CA VAL A 170 7.72 -4.49 13.96
C VAL A 170 9.21 -4.39 13.65
N LEU A 171 9.61 -3.59 12.65
CA LEU A 171 11.03 -3.39 12.34
C LEU A 171 11.76 -2.69 13.48
N GLU A 172 11.14 -1.70 14.13
CA GLU A 172 11.70 -1.04 15.31
C GLU A 172 11.91 -2.02 16.46
N GLU A 173 10.94 -2.89 16.74
CA GLU A 173 11.04 -3.91 17.77
C GLU A 173 12.16 -4.91 17.49
N ILE A 174 12.33 -5.32 16.23
CA ILE A 174 13.42 -6.22 15.82
C ILE A 174 14.81 -5.56 15.98
N LEU A 175 14.89 -4.26 15.68
CA LEU A 175 16.15 -3.50 15.71
C LEU A 175 16.49 -2.95 17.10
N THR A 176 15.50 -2.84 17.99
CA THR A 176 15.71 -2.37 19.35
C THR A 176 16.30 -3.51 20.16
N GLU A 177 17.52 -3.31 20.67
CA GLU A 177 18.13 -4.25 21.60
C GLU A 177 17.23 -4.37 22.84
N THR A 178 16.61 -5.52 23.01
CA THR A 178 15.85 -5.81 24.22
C THR A 178 16.84 -6.19 25.32
N GLY A 179 16.80 -5.48 26.45
CA GLY A 179 17.39 -6.00 27.69
C GLY A 179 16.73 -7.34 28.06
N PHE A 180 17.35 -8.09 28.98
CA PHE A 180 16.71 -9.28 29.57
C PHE A 180 15.33 -8.89 30.11
N ASN A 181 14.28 -9.18 29.33
CA ASN A 181 12.92 -9.17 29.85
C ASN A 181 12.83 -10.42 30.70
N GLU A 182 12.75 -10.25 32.02
CA GLU A 182 12.30 -11.32 32.89
C GLU A 182 10.96 -11.80 32.33
N PHE A 183 10.95 -12.96 31.69
CA PHE A 183 9.74 -13.78 31.61
C PHE A 183 9.44 -14.22 33.04
N ALA A 184 8.88 -13.30 33.83
CA ALA A 184 8.37 -13.52 35.18
C ALA A 184 6.86 -13.80 35.12
#